data_AF-A0AA43TNV2-F1
#
_entry.id   AF-A0AA43TNV2-F1
#
_cell.length_a   1.000
_cell.length_b   1.000
_cell.length_c   1.000
_cell.angle_alpha   90.00
_cell.angle_beta   90.00
_cell.angle_gamma   90.00
#
_symmetry.space_group_name_H-M   'P 1'
#
loop_
_entity.id
_entity.type
_entity.pdbx_description
1 polymer ?
#
loop_
_entity_poly.entity_id
_entity_poly.type
_entity_poly.pdbx_seq_one_letter_code
_entity_poly.pdbx_strand_id
1 'polypeptide(L)'
;MTSLKINLDDIIQALTTRFDVVEGGFFLDTETGDILLSTEGLDDNDLPEDLEDNPRYRLIDSLASHESFQIMEDFVDELGDTKEAGKLRDALNRRKPFRQFNDTLHEHTNLSDAWYAFEQQELKRLAEEWCEENGIKTEWV
;
A
#
# COMPACT_ATOMS: atom_id res chain seq x y z
N MET A 1 -22.01 -15.57 -6.26
CA MET A 1 -20.69 -14.93 -6.21
C MET A 1 -20.47 -14.51 -4.77
N THR A 2 -19.66 -15.28 -4.04
CA THR A 2 -19.35 -15.07 -2.63
C THR A 2 -18.30 -13.96 -2.52
N SER A 3 -18.43 -13.05 -1.55
CA SER A 3 -17.36 -12.10 -1.20
C SER A 3 -16.27 -12.83 -0.41
N LEU A 4 -15.02 -12.51 -0.70
CA LEU A 4 -13.85 -12.95 0.06
C LEU A 4 -13.56 -11.95 1.17
N LYS A 5 -13.40 -12.44 2.40
CA LYS A 5 -13.09 -11.58 3.54
C LYS A 5 -11.60 -11.32 3.59
N ILE A 6 -11.19 -10.06 3.49
CA ILE A 6 -9.78 -9.69 3.45
C ILE A 6 -9.54 -8.61 4.51
N ASN A 7 -8.48 -8.76 5.30
CA ASN A 7 -8.05 -7.73 6.21
C ASN A 7 -7.48 -6.55 5.42
N LEU A 8 -8.09 -5.37 5.59
CA LEU A 8 -7.68 -4.17 4.86
C LEU A 8 -6.26 -3.73 5.22
N ASP A 9 -5.87 -3.83 6.49
CA ASP A 9 -4.55 -3.40 6.92
C ASP A 9 -3.46 -4.32 6.35
N ASP A 10 -3.73 -5.63 6.26
CA ASP A 10 -2.77 -6.60 5.72
C ASP A 10 -2.54 -6.37 4.20
N ILE A 11 -3.59 -6.08 3.43
CA ILE A 11 -3.43 -5.82 1.99
C ILE A 11 -2.76 -4.46 1.74
N ILE A 12 -3.07 -3.45 2.56
CA ILE A 12 -2.39 -2.15 2.49
C ILE A 12 -0.91 -2.33 2.83
N GLN A 13 -0.58 -3.13 3.86
CA GLN A 13 0.79 -3.46 4.19
C GLN A 13 1.49 -4.15 3.01
N ALA A 14 0.83 -5.11 2.37
CA ALA A 14 1.37 -5.80 1.19
C ALA A 14 1.65 -4.85 0.02
N LEU A 15 0.71 -3.94 -0.29
CA LEU A 15 0.85 -2.93 -1.34
C LEU A 15 1.95 -1.91 -1.05
N THR A 16 2.22 -1.59 0.21
CA THR A 16 3.20 -0.54 0.58
C THR A 16 4.59 -1.07 0.91
N THR A 17 4.71 -2.38 1.17
CA THR A 17 5.99 -3.01 1.51
C THR A 17 6.75 -3.37 0.25
N ARG A 18 8.00 -2.91 0.16
CA ARG A 18 8.89 -3.25 -0.95
C ARG A 18 9.89 -4.30 -0.55
N PHE A 19 10.04 -5.30 -1.41
CA PHE A 19 11.13 -6.27 -1.33
C PHE A 19 12.26 -5.81 -2.23
N ASP A 20 13.44 -5.61 -1.64
CA ASP A 20 14.67 -5.30 -2.37
C ASP A 20 15.32 -6.57 -2.97
N VAL A 21 14.81 -7.75 -2.62
CA VAL A 21 15.34 -9.07 -3.00
C VAL A 21 14.42 -9.70 -4.05
N VAL A 22 15.03 -10.42 -4.99
CA VAL A 22 14.36 -11.04 -6.16
C VAL A 22 13.47 -12.23 -5.77
N GLU A 23 13.61 -12.75 -4.55
CA GLU A 23 12.93 -13.96 -4.06
C GLU A 23 12.14 -13.63 -2.78
N GLY A 24 10.95 -13.05 -2.96
CA GLY A 24 10.00 -12.76 -1.89
C GLY A 24 8.85 -11.86 -2.33
N GLY A 25 7.72 -11.93 -1.60
CA GLY A 25 6.51 -11.18 -1.90
C GLY A 25 5.36 -11.53 -0.98
N PHE A 26 4.31 -10.71 -1.03
CA PHE A 26 3.03 -11.02 -0.40
C PHE A 26 2.10 -11.72 -1.38
N PHE A 27 1.39 -12.75 -0.91
CA PHE A 27 0.47 -13.53 -1.71
C PHE A 27 -0.90 -13.57 -1.03
N LEU A 28 -1.96 -13.20 -1.74
CA LEU A 28 -3.32 -13.38 -1.28
C LEU A 28 -3.80 -14.82 -1.57
N ASP A 29 -4.22 -15.53 -0.54
CA ASP A 29 -4.99 -16.76 -0.68
C ASP A 29 -6.43 -16.45 -1.09
N THR A 30 -6.79 -16.78 -2.33
CA THR A 30 -8.12 -16.48 -2.87
C THR A 30 -9.26 -17.35 -2.32
N GLU A 31 -8.96 -18.38 -1.51
CA GLU A 31 -9.97 -19.19 -0.83
C GLU A 31 -10.23 -18.71 0.60
N THR A 32 -9.20 -18.31 1.34
CA THR A 32 -9.33 -17.90 2.75
C THR A 32 -9.41 -16.38 2.92
N GLY A 33 -8.74 -15.63 2.05
CA GLY A 33 -8.55 -14.18 2.16
C GLY A 33 -7.33 -13.77 2.98
N ASP A 34 -6.51 -14.75 3.41
CA ASP A 34 -5.28 -14.50 4.16
C ASP A 34 -4.17 -14.01 3.24
N ILE A 35 -3.26 -13.20 3.78
CA ILE A 35 -2.09 -12.71 3.07
C ILE A 35 -0.84 -13.38 3.64
N LEU A 36 -0.16 -14.11 2.77
CA LEU A 36 1.04 -14.90 3.08
C LEU A 36 2.28 -14.13 2.68
N LEU A 37 3.29 -14.11 3.54
CA LEU A 37 4.58 -13.50 3.26
C LEU A 37 5.60 -14.59 2.92
N SER A 38 6.10 -14.59 1.68
CA SER A 38 7.26 -15.38 1.27
C SER A 38 8.50 -14.48 1.24
N THR A 39 9.60 -14.91 1.86
CA THR A 39 10.90 -14.23 1.76
C THR A 39 12.02 -15.23 2.04
N GLU A 40 13.14 -15.09 1.34
CA GLU A 40 14.33 -15.89 1.64
C GLU A 40 14.75 -15.76 3.11
N GLY A 41 14.96 -16.91 3.76
CA GLY A 41 15.43 -16.99 5.15
C GLY A 41 14.33 -17.07 6.21
N LEU A 42 13.05 -16.95 5.83
CA LEU A 42 11.95 -17.44 6.65
C LEU A 42 11.63 -18.88 6.20
N ASP A 43 12.19 -19.87 6.91
CA ASP A 43 11.73 -21.26 6.84
C ASP A 43 10.36 -21.31 7.54
N ASP A 44 9.32 -20.85 6.86
CA ASP A 44 7.97 -20.91 7.36
C ASP A 44 7.32 -22.21 6.89
N ASN A 45 7.28 -23.20 7.78
CA ASN A 45 6.65 -24.50 7.53
C ASN A 45 5.14 -24.38 7.27
N ASP A 46 4.56 -23.20 7.50
CA ASP A 46 3.15 -22.92 7.26
C ASP A 46 2.88 -22.38 5.83
N LEU A 47 3.91 -22.14 5.01
CA LEU A 47 3.72 -21.78 3.60
C LEU A 47 3.48 -23.01 2.71
N PRO A 48 2.53 -22.93 1.76
CA PRO A 48 2.34 -23.95 0.74
C PRO A 48 3.60 -24.18 -0.11
N GLU A 49 3.95 -25.44 -0.36
CA GLU A 49 5.10 -25.78 -1.23
C GLU A 49 4.91 -25.30 -2.68
N ASP A 50 3.67 -25.14 -3.12
CA ASP A 50 3.28 -24.72 -4.47
C ASP A 50 2.84 -23.25 -4.55
N LEU A 51 3.18 -22.42 -3.55
CA LEU A 51 2.74 -21.02 -3.42
C LEU A 51 2.90 -20.20 -4.71
N GLU A 52 4.05 -20.30 -5.37
CA GLU A 52 4.36 -19.50 -6.57
C GLU A 52 3.72 -20.04 -7.86
N ASP A 53 3.50 -21.36 -7.94
CA ASP A 53 2.99 -22.03 -9.13
C ASP A 53 1.46 -22.22 -9.09
N ASN A 54 0.85 -22.13 -7.90
CA ASN A 54 -0.55 -22.41 -7.70
C ASN A 54 -1.41 -21.14 -7.92
N PRO A 55 -2.35 -21.15 -8.89
CA PRO A 55 -3.17 -19.99 -9.23
C PRO A 55 -4.16 -19.56 -8.14
N ARG A 56 -4.30 -20.32 -7.05
CA ARG A 56 -5.02 -19.91 -5.84
C ARG A 56 -4.35 -18.71 -5.17
N TYR A 57 -3.02 -18.63 -5.23
CA TYR A 57 -2.27 -17.58 -4.58
C TYR A 57 -1.97 -16.47 -5.58
N ARG A 58 -2.32 -15.24 -5.22
CA ARG A 58 -2.12 -14.06 -6.06
C ARG A 58 -1.02 -13.21 -5.49
N LEU A 59 0.09 -13.08 -6.22
CA LEU A 59 1.16 -12.15 -5.88
C LEU A 59 0.59 -10.72 -5.85
N ILE A 60 0.82 -10.02 -4.74
CA ILE A 60 0.48 -8.62 -4.57
C ILE A 60 1.70 -7.79 -4.95
N ASP A 61 1.63 -7.12 -6.08
CA ASP A 61 2.66 -6.17 -6.50
C ASP A 61 2.63 -4.92 -5.61
N SER A 62 3.79 -4.56 -5.06
CA SER A 62 3.91 -3.32 -4.28
C SER A 62 3.78 -2.09 -5.16
N LEU A 63 3.24 -1.01 -4.62
CA LEU A 63 3.11 0.28 -5.28
C LEU A 63 4.45 0.79 -5.80
N ALA A 64 4.44 1.17 -7.08
CA ALA A 64 5.59 1.80 -7.71
C ALA A 64 5.85 3.18 -7.09
N SER A 65 7.11 3.63 -7.15
CA SER A 65 7.50 4.94 -6.57
C SER A 65 6.69 6.09 -7.13
N HIS A 66 6.25 6.02 -8.38
CA HIS A 66 5.43 7.07 -8.96
C HIS A 66 4.01 7.09 -8.39
N GLU A 67 3.44 5.94 -8.02
CA GLU A 67 2.09 5.86 -7.45
C GLU A 67 2.09 6.44 -6.04
N SER A 68 3.05 6.02 -5.21
CA SER A 68 3.22 6.60 -3.87
C SER A 68 3.50 8.10 -3.92
N PHE A 69 4.24 8.56 -4.94
CA PHE A 69 4.49 9.99 -5.15
C PHE A 69 3.22 10.74 -5.56
N GLN A 70 2.41 10.16 -6.44
CA GLN A 70 1.15 10.75 -6.89
C GLN A 70 0.19 10.95 -5.71
N ILE A 71 0.07 9.97 -4.80
CA ILE A 71 -0.75 10.11 -3.58
C ILE A 71 -0.30 11.33 -2.75
N MET A 72 1.02 11.58 -2.67
CA MET A 72 1.54 12.77 -1.99
C MET A 72 1.16 14.07 -2.72
N GLU A 73 1.21 14.08 -4.05
CA GLU A 73 0.79 15.24 -4.84
C GLU A 73 -0.70 15.51 -4.70
N ASP A 74 -1.52 14.47 -4.77
CA ASP A 74 -2.98 14.56 -4.67
C ASP A 74 -3.41 15.12 -3.31
N PHE A 75 -2.76 14.71 -2.22
CA PHE A 75 -2.99 15.29 -0.90
C PHE A 75 -2.66 16.79 -0.85
N VAL A 76 -1.54 17.19 -1.45
CA VAL A 76 -1.14 18.61 -1.49
C VAL A 76 -2.14 19.43 -2.29
N ASP A 77 -2.71 18.85 -3.34
CA ASP A 77 -3.73 19.49 -4.16
C ASP A 77 -5.08 19.56 -3.43
N GLU A 78 -5.47 18.55 -2.63
CA GLU A 78 -6.67 18.59 -1.78
C GLU A 78 -6.61 19.73 -0.75
N LEU A 79 -5.43 19.99 -0.19
CA LEU A 79 -5.22 21.10 0.75
C LEU A 79 -5.35 22.50 0.11
N GLY A 80 -5.38 22.60 -1.22
CA GLY A 80 -5.56 23.85 -1.96
C GLY A 80 -4.44 24.89 -1.73
N ASP A 81 -4.79 26.18 -1.75
CA ASP A 81 -3.84 27.30 -1.59
C ASP A 81 -3.53 27.65 -0.12
N THR A 82 -3.29 26.64 0.71
CA THR A 82 -2.88 26.83 2.11
C THR A 82 -1.37 27.01 2.23
N LYS A 83 -0.92 27.56 3.37
CA LYS A 83 0.51 27.71 3.64
C LYS A 83 1.18 26.35 3.80
N GLU A 84 0.46 25.39 4.37
CA GLU A 84 0.82 24.00 4.59
C GLU A 84 1.00 23.28 3.25
N ALA A 85 0.04 23.42 2.32
CA ALA A 85 0.16 22.91 0.96
C ALA A 85 1.40 23.47 0.24
N GLY A 86 1.65 24.78 0.36
CA GLY A 86 2.85 25.40 -0.21
C GLY A 86 4.15 24.78 0.30
N LYS A 87 4.25 24.50 1.61
CA LYS A 87 5.43 23.83 2.19
C LYS A 87 5.60 22.39 1.68
N LEU A 88 4.50 21.62 1.63
CA LEU A 88 4.55 20.24 1.15
C LEU A 88 4.89 20.19 -0.34
N ARG A 89 4.33 21.09 -1.16
CA ARG A 89 4.67 21.23 -2.59
C ARG A 89 6.16 21.55 -2.77
N ASP A 90 6.70 22.46 -1.96
CA ASP A 90 8.14 22.75 -1.96
C ASP A 90 8.98 21.53 -1.55
N ALA A 91 8.50 20.73 -0.59
CA ALA A 91 9.16 19.51 -0.14
C ALA A 91 9.22 18.45 -1.25
N LEU A 92 8.13 18.26 -2.01
CA LEU A 92 8.05 17.32 -3.13
C LEU A 92 8.96 17.70 -4.32
N ASN A 93 9.29 18.99 -4.47
CA ASN A 93 10.20 19.46 -5.51
C ASN A 93 11.69 19.39 -5.13
N ARG A 94 12.03 18.96 -3.90
CA ARG A 94 13.41 18.89 -3.41
C ARG A 94 14.05 17.53 -3.61
N ARG A 95 15.37 17.46 -3.36
CA ARG A 95 16.08 16.19 -3.27
C ARG A 95 15.52 15.36 -2.11
N LYS A 96 15.26 14.08 -2.39
CA LYS A 96 14.65 13.10 -1.46
C LYS A 96 13.24 13.54 -1.03
N PRO A 97 12.30 13.65 -1.98
CA PRO A 97 11.00 14.27 -1.73
C PRO A 97 10.18 13.54 -0.67
N PHE A 98 10.13 12.21 -0.70
CA PHE A 98 9.48 11.39 0.33
C PHE A 98 9.94 11.73 1.75
N ARG A 99 11.25 11.90 1.95
CA ARG A 99 11.80 12.27 3.26
C ARG A 99 11.39 13.68 3.65
N GLN A 100 11.54 14.63 2.73
CA GLN A 100 11.22 16.03 2.99
C GLN A 100 9.73 16.24 3.28
N PHE A 101 8.88 15.51 2.58
CA PHE A 101 7.43 15.51 2.80
C PHE A 101 7.10 15.03 4.21
N ASN A 102 7.60 13.84 4.59
CA ASN A 102 7.44 13.30 5.94
C ASN A 102 8.01 14.21 7.03
N ASP A 103 9.21 14.78 6.83
CA ASP A 103 9.80 15.74 7.77
C ASP A 103 8.88 16.95 7.96
N THR A 104 8.24 17.45 6.89
CA THR A 104 7.31 18.58 6.94
C THR A 104 6.00 18.23 7.67
N LEU A 105 5.48 17.01 7.50
CA LEU A 105 4.30 16.53 8.24
C LEU A 105 4.57 16.50 9.75
N HIS A 106 5.72 15.98 10.18
CA HIS A 106 6.07 15.85 11.59
C HIS A 106 6.21 17.20 12.32
N GLU A 107 6.42 18.30 11.61
CA GLU A 107 6.41 19.66 12.19
C GLU A 107 5.00 20.10 12.63
N HIS A 108 3.94 19.43 12.16
CA HIS A 108 2.55 19.84 12.32
C HIS A 108 1.61 18.66 12.57
N THR A 109 1.21 18.43 13.84
CA THR A 109 0.36 17.28 14.22
C THR A 109 -0.95 17.19 13.45
N ASN A 110 -1.70 18.30 13.32
CA ASN A 110 -2.98 18.29 12.59
C ASN A 110 -2.81 17.93 11.09
N LEU A 111 -1.66 18.26 10.51
CA LEU A 111 -1.36 17.96 9.11
C LEU A 111 -0.98 16.49 8.93
N SER A 112 -0.28 15.91 9.92
CA SER A 112 0.02 14.48 9.96
C SER A 112 -1.27 13.66 10.04
N ASP A 113 -2.21 14.02 10.92
CA ASP A 113 -3.48 13.31 11.05
C ASP A 113 -4.31 13.37 9.77
N ALA A 114 -4.35 14.53 9.11
CA ALA A 114 -5.01 14.70 7.81
C ALA A 114 -4.34 13.87 6.72
N TRP A 115 -3.01 13.83 6.67
CA TRP A 115 -2.26 12.99 5.75
C TRP A 115 -2.59 11.51 5.94
N TYR A 116 -2.50 10.99 7.16
CA TYR A 116 -2.77 9.56 7.40
C TYR A 116 -4.20 9.17 7.06
N ALA A 117 -5.18 10.04 7.34
CA ALA A 117 -6.57 9.79 6.94
C ALA A 117 -6.72 9.74 5.41
N PHE A 118 -6.08 10.66 4.69
CA PHE A 118 -6.08 10.71 3.23
C PHE A 118 -5.36 9.49 2.62
N GLU A 119 -4.16 9.20 3.09
CA GLU A 119 -3.33 8.07 2.64
C GLU A 119 -4.06 6.75 2.84
N GLN A 120 -4.69 6.53 4.00
CA GLN A 120 -5.48 5.31 4.24
C GLN A 120 -6.67 5.19 3.29
N GLN A 121 -7.32 6.30 2.93
CA GLN A 121 -8.43 6.29 1.98
C GLN A 121 -7.95 5.90 0.57
N GLU A 122 -6.83 6.45 0.10
CA GLU A 122 -6.29 6.12 -1.21
C GLU A 122 -5.69 4.72 -1.27
N LEU A 123 -4.99 4.28 -0.23
CA LEU A 123 -4.48 2.91 -0.14
C LEU A 123 -5.62 1.90 -0.12
N LYS A 124 -6.74 2.20 0.55
CA LYS A 124 -7.94 1.38 0.45
C LYS A 124 -8.50 1.34 -0.97
N ARG A 125 -8.57 2.47 -1.67
CA ARG A 125 -9.03 2.52 -3.07
C ARG A 125 -8.15 1.67 -3.98
N LEU A 126 -6.83 1.72 -3.79
CA LEU A 126 -5.87 0.91 -4.54
C LEU A 126 -6.01 -0.59 -4.21
N ALA A 127 -6.29 -0.93 -2.94
CA ALA A 127 -6.60 -2.32 -2.57
C ALA A 127 -7.89 -2.82 -3.23
N GLU A 128 -8.93 -1.99 -3.31
CA GLU A 128 -10.16 -2.31 -4.05
C GLU A 128 -9.87 -2.52 -5.54
N GLU A 129 -9.11 -1.61 -6.17
CA GLU A 129 -8.72 -1.69 -7.57
C GLU A 129 -7.92 -2.97 -7.87
N TRP A 130 -6.90 -3.26 -7.08
CA TRP A 130 -6.10 -4.48 -7.22
C TRP A 130 -6.97 -5.74 -7.12
N CYS A 131 -7.92 -5.78 -6.17
CA CYS A 131 -8.83 -6.92 -6.06
C CYS A 131 -9.75 -7.04 -7.28
N GLU A 132 -10.30 -5.93 -7.78
CA GLU A 132 -11.15 -5.92 -8.97
C GLU A 132 -10.40 -6.40 -10.23
N GLU A 133 -9.16 -5.94 -10.43
CA GLU A 133 -8.30 -6.38 -11.53
C GLU A 133 -7.99 -7.88 -11.49
N ASN A 134 -7.91 -8.44 -10.28
CA ASN A 134 -7.72 -9.87 -10.04
C ASN A 134 -9.03 -10.68 -10.03
N GLY A 135 -10.18 -10.03 -10.28
CA GLY A 135 -11.49 -10.68 -10.31
C GLY A 135 -12.00 -11.12 -8.93
N ILE A 136 -11.53 -10.48 -7.88
CA ILE A 136 -11.83 -10.80 -6.48
C ILE A 136 -12.89 -9.82 -5.97
N LYS A 137 -14.03 -10.36 -5.53
CA LYS A 137 -15.04 -9.57 -4.84
C LYS A 137 -14.73 -9.55 -3.35
N THR A 138 -14.44 -8.39 -2.77
CA THR A 138 -13.98 -8.29 -1.38
C THR A 138 -15.06 -7.90 -0.37
N GLU A 139 -14.80 -8.24 0.88
CA GLU A 139 -15.47 -7.77 2.09
C GLU A 139 -14.38 -7.45 3.12
N TRP A 140 -14.16 -6.17 3.40
CA TRP A 140 -13.12 -5.71 4.33
C TRP A 140 -13.48 -6.08 5.78
N VAL A 141 -12.54 -6.70 6.50
CA VAL A 141 -12.68 -7.10 7.92
C VAL A 141 -11.64 -6.45 8.82
#